data_AF-A0A929BBI1-F1
#
_entry.id   AF-A0A929BBI1-F1
#
_cell.length_a   1.000
_cell.length_b   1.000
_cell.length_c   1.000
_cell.angle_alpha   90.00
_cell.angle_beta   90.00
_cell.angle_gamma   90.00
#
_symmetry.space_group_name_H-M   'P 1'
#
loop_
_entity.id
_entity.type
_entity.pdbx_description
1 polymer ?
#
loop_
_entity_poly.entity_id
_entity_poly.type
_entity_poly.pdbx_seq_one_letter_code
_entity_poly.pdbx_strand_id
1 'polypeptide(L)'
;MTSDPLGAFDAFNPPQRNLIDDCVHCGFCLPACPTYELWGEEMDSPRGRIYLMKEGLEGEPMTDNMVGHFDACLGCMACVSACPSGVQYGTLITETRAQVERRHERRRWDRALRAAIFAMFPYPRRMRAARVPLALYQRTGLKRLVHRSGLLNKLPAHLQMMESLAPPVRRAPALGHRVPARGRRRAVVGMVTGCVQDAFFPDVNAATARILAAEGCDVVIPPSQGCCGALSEHSGREQEAERFARGLLDRFAEAEVDYVVINSAGCGSTLKEYPRLLRDDPEYARRAEHFASRVRDISELLTELGPVAERHPIPVSVAYHDACHLAHGQGIRSQPRELLRAIPGLELREINRPELCCGSAGVYNLLNPQTAGELGDRKAANVRDTGAQLLVTANPGCSMQIRSSFERSGEQLAMAHTVQVLDASIRGLGAGSLLGS
;
A
#
# COMPACT_ATOMS: atom_id res chain seq x y z
N MET A 1 4.70 0.26 -40.46
CA MET A 1 4.56 -0.17 -39.06
C MET A 1 4.19 -1.64 -39.09
N THR A 2 5.20 -2.49 -39.02
CA THR A 2 5.05 -3.95 -39.07
C THR A 2 4.40 -4.41 -37.78
N SER A 3 3.12 -4.78 -37.85
CA SER A 3 2.44 -5.54 -36.82
C SER A 3 3.20 -6.85 -36.61
N ASP A 4 3.80 -6.98 -35.43
CA ASP A 4 4.28 -8.27 -34.93
C ASP A 4 3.10 -9.26 -34.99
N PRO A 5 3.22 -10.44 -35.65
CA PRO A 5 2.12 -11.41 -35.79
C PRO A 5 1.80 -12.16 -34.49
N LEU A 6 2.34 -11.69 -33.37
CA LEU A 6 2.12 -12.20 -32.02
C LEU A 6 1.07 -11.29 -31.38
N GLY A 7 0.01 -11.86 -30.80
CA GLY A 7 -1.14 -11.15 -30.23
C GLY A 7 -0.81 -10.11 -29.14
N ALA A 8 -1.72 -9.87 -28.21
CA ALA A 8 -1.53 -8.83 -27.20
C ALA A 8 -0.24 -9.01 -26.37
N PHE A 9 0.20 -10.25 -26.15
CA PHE A 9 1.29 -10.58 -25.22
C PHE A 9 2.52 -11.18 -25.91
N ASP A 10 3.71 -10.80 -25.42
CA ASP A 10 4.98 -11.43 -25.81
C ASP A 10 5.18 -12.78 -25.07
N ALA A 11 6.20 -13.54 -25.48
CA ALA A 11 6.56 -14.81 -24.86
C ALA A 11 7.22 -14.65 -23.47
N PHE A 12 7.59 -13.43 -23.06
CA PHE A 12 8.32 -13.18 -21.82
C PHE A 12 7.32 -12.93 -20.68
N ASN A 13 7.00 -13.96 -19.90
CA ASN A 13 6.04 -13.88 -18.79
C ASN A 13 4.65 -13.34 -19.22
N PRO A 14 3.96 -13.96 -20.21
CA PRO A 14 2.55 -13.65 -20.47
C PRO A 14 1.66 -14.07 -19.29
N PRO A 15 0.45 -13.49 -19.16
CA PRO A 15 -0.50 -13.95 -18.14
C PRO A 15 -0.78 -15.44 -18.31
N GLN A 16 -0.68 -16.21 -17.23
CA GLN A 16 -0.68 -17.67 -17.32
C GLN A 16 -2.06 -18.24 -17.69
N ARG A 17 -2.11 -19.09 -18.72
CA ARG A 17 -3.35 -19.69 -19.25
C ARG A 17 -4.09 -20.52 -18.20
N ASN A 18 -3.38 -21.34 -17.41
CA ASN A 18 -3.98 -22.15 -16.35
C ASN A 18 -4.70 -21.29 -15.30
N LEU A 19 -4.16 -20.12 -14.93
CA LEU A 19 -4.80 -19.21 -13.97
C LEU A 19 -6.02 -18.49 -14.56
N ILE A 20 -6.03 -18.24 -15.87
CA ILE A 20 -7.17 -17.68 -16.60
C ILE A 20 -8.31 -18.70 -16.64
N ASP A 21 -7.99 -19.97 -16.94
CA ASP A 21 -8.97 -21.05 -17.10
C ASP A 21 -9.66 -21.45 -15.77
N ASP A 22 -9.10 -21.08 -14.62
CA ASP A 22 -9.76 -21.18 -13.30
C ASP A 22 -11.04 -20.32 -13.20
N CYS A 23 -11.17 -19.29 -14.05
CA CYS A 23 -12.33 -18.40 -14.05
C CYS A 23 -13.52 -19.03 -14.77
N VAL A 24 -14.54 -19.44 -14.00
CA VAL A 24 -15.80 -19.98 -14.54
C VAL A 24 -16.86 -18.93 -14.87
N HIS A 25 -16.51 -17.64 -14.87
CA HIS A 25 -17.43 -16.53 -15.18
C HIS A 25 -18.74 -16.54 -14.36
N CYS A 26 -18.66 -16.82 -13.05
CA CYS A 26 -19.82 -16.87 -12.14
C CYS A 26 -20.29 -15.50 -11.63
N GLY A 27 -19.44 -14.46 -11.65
CA GLY A 27 -19.83 -13.09 -11.28
C GLY A 27 -19.70 -12.71 -9.79
N PHE A 28 -19.25 -13.61 -8.90
CA PHE A 28 -19.02 -13.28 -7.47
C PHE A 28 -18.02 -12.13 -7.25
N CYS A 29 -17.11 -11.92 -8.20
CA CYS A 29 -16.15 -10.83 -8.14
C CYS A 29 -16.73 -9.44 -8.44
N LEU A 30 -17.94 -9.36 -9.02
CA LEU A 30 -18.58 -8.10 -9.44
C LEU A 30 -18.85 -7.16 -8.25
N PRO A 31 -19.61 -7.56 -7.21
CA PRO A 31 -19.90 -6.67 -6.06
C PRO A 31 -18.67 -6.37 -5.19
N ALA A 32 -17.59 -7.12 -5.34
CA ALA A 32 -16.31 -6.87 -4.65
C ALA A 32 -15.39 -5.91 -5.41
N CYS A 33 -15.65 -5.67 -6.70
CA CYS A 33 -14.77 -4.86 -7.54
C CYS A 33 -15.14 -3.37 -7.49
N PRO A 34 -14.23 -2.49 -7.01
CA PRO A 34 -14.53 -1.07 -6.85
C PRO A 34 -14.80 -0.35 -8.18
N THR A 35 -14.12 -0.71 -9.27
CA THR A 35 -14.35 -0.07 -10.58
C THR A 35 -15.67 -0.51 -11.22
N TYR A 36 -16.03 -1.80 -11.09
CA TYR A 36 -17.35 -2.26 -11.53
C TYR A 36 -18.48 -1.59 -10.75
N GLU A 37 -18.33 -1.43 -9.43
CA GLU A 37 -19.33 -0.76 -8.59
C GLU A 37 -19.48 0.74 -8.88
N LEU A 38 -18.46 1.38 -9.45
CA LEU A 38 -18.55 2.77 -9.87
C LEU A 38 -19.25 2.92 -11.23
N TRP A 39 -18.91 2.06 -12.19
CA TRP A 39 -19.27 2.29 -13.60
C TRP A 39 -20.28 1.31 -14.17
N GLY A 40 -20.48 0.14 -13.54
CA GLY A 40 -21.33 -0.93 -14.07
C GLY A 40 -20.76 -1.62 -15.31
N GLU A 41 -19.52 -1.31 -15.71
CA GLU A 41 -18.86 -1.85 -16.90
C GLU A 41 -18.19 -3.19 -16.58
N GLU A 42 -18.68 -4.28 -17.20
CA GLU A 42 -18.17 -5.64 -16.92
C GLU A 42 -16.70 -5.78 -17.30
N MET A 43 -16.23 -5.08 -18.34
CA MET A 43 -14.83 -5.09 -18.74
C MET A 43 -13.91 -4.44 -17.70
N ASP A 44 -14.47 -3.60 -16.82
CA ASP A 44 -13.80 -3.06 -15.63
C ASP A 44 -13.98 -3.93 -14.38
N SER A 45 -14.45 -5.15 -14.52
CA SER A 45 -14.45 -6.17 -13.47
C SER A 45 -13.26 -7.14 -13.63
N PRO A 46 -12.96 -7.96 -12.60
CA PRO A 46 -11.92 -8.97 -12.69
C PRO A 46 -12.22 -10.01 -13.77
N ARG A 47 -13.46 -10.49 -13.87
CA ARG A 47 -13.86 -11.47 -14.89
C ARG A 47 -13.82 -10.91 -16.31
N GLY A 48 -14.21 -9.65 -16.51
CA GLY A 48 -14.10 -9.00 -17.82
C GLY A 48 -12.64 -8.79 -18.23
N ARG A 49 -11.76 -8.43 -17.29
CA ARG A 49 -10.32 -8.36 -17.56
C ARG A 49 -9.69 -9.72 -17.83
N ILE A 50 -10.12 -10.78 -17.14
CA ILE A 50 -9.69 -12.15 -17.46
C ILE A 50 -10.13 -12.54 -18.87
N TYR A 51 -11.33 -12.14 -19.29
CA TYR A 51 -11.77 -12.32 -20.67
C TYR A 51 -10.85 -11.61 -21.68
N LEU A 52 -10.47 -10.35 -21.43
CA LEU A 52 -9.49 -9.62 -22.26
C LEU A 52 -8.12 -10.31 -22.28
N MET A 53 -7.67 -10.84 -21.15
CA MET A 53 -6.42 -11.61 -21.09
C MET A 53 -6.52 -12.89 -21.93
N LYS A 54 -7.67 -13.55 -21.95
CA LYS A 54 -7.90 -14.73 -22.79
C LYS A 54 -7.85 -14.36 -24.28
N GLU A 55 -8.56 -13.33 -24.70
CA GLU A 55 -8.54 -12.84 -26.08
C GLU A 55 -7.11 -12.46 -26.52
N GLY A 56 -6.37 -11.77 -25.66
CA GLY A 56 -4.99 -11.41 -25.93
C GLY A 56 -4.05 -12.60 -26.11
N LEU A 57 -4.28 -13.71 -25.38
CA LEU A 57 -3.55 -14.98 -25.58
C LEU A 57 -3.99 -15.72 -26.85
N GLU A 58 -5.21 -15.50 -27.31
CA GLU A 58 -5.77 -16.14 -28.51
C GLU A 58 -5.42 -15.39 -29.81
N GLY A 59 -4.66 -14.30 -29.70
CA GLY A 59 -4.08 -13.60 -30.84
C GLY A 59 -4.66 -12.20 -31.08
N GLU A 60 -5.65 -11.77 -30.30
CA GLU A 60 -6.20 -10.42 -30.43
C GLU A 60 -5.13 -9.37 -30.09
N PRO A 61 -5.04 -8.26 -30.85
CA PRO A 61 -4.03 -7.23 -30.62
C PRO A 61 -4.32 -6.42 -29.36
N MET A 62 -3.25 -5.91 -28.73
CA MET A 62 -3.38 -5.01 -27.57
C MET A 62 -3.88 -3.63 -28.01
N THR A 63 -5.17 -3.37 -27.83
CA THR A 63 -5.81 -2.09 -28.17
C THR A 63 -5.78 -1.09 -27.01
N ASP A 64 -5.94 0.21 -27.31
CA ASP A 64 -6.07 1.26 -26.29
C ASP A 64 -7.23 1.00 -25.32
N ASN A 65 -8.33 0.43 -25.82
CA ASN A 65 -9.50 0.11 -25.00
C ASN A 65 -9.20 -1.03 -24.00
N MET A 66 -8.55 -2.10 -24.48
CA MET A 66 -8.11 -3.21 -23.65
C MET A 66 -7.16 -2.72 -22.53
N VAL A 67 -6.20 -1.86 -22.88
CA VAL A 67 -5.27 -1.27 -21.91
C VAL A 67 -5.98 -0.38 -20.89
N GLY A 68 -6.97 0.42 -21.33
CA GLY A 68 -7.79 1.26 -20.45
C GLY A 68 -8.42 0.46 -19.32
N HIS A 69 -8.99 -0.71 -19.63
CA HIS A 69 -9.56 -1.60 -18.61
C HIS A 69 -8.51 -2.13 -17.64
N PHE A 70 -7.32 -2.55 -18.09
CA PHE A 70 -6.25 -3.01 -17.19
C PHE A 70 -5.70 -1.89 -16.29
N ASP A 71 -5.59 -0.68 -16.82
CA ASP A 71 -5.12 0.50 -16.07
C ASP A 71 -6.15 1.01 -15.06
N ALA A 72 -7.44 0.81 -15.32
CA ALA A 72 -8.50 1.13 -14.38
C ALA A 72 -8.48 0.24 -13.12
N CYS A 73 -7.86 -0.94 -13.18
CA CYS A 73 -7.80 -1.82 -12.01
C CYS A 73 -7.01 -1.16 -10.87
N LEU A 74 -7.52 -1.19 -9.64
CA LEU A 74 -6.76 -0.69 -8.49
C LEU A 74 -5.74 -1.69 -7.94
N GLY A 75 -5.78 -2.96 -8.38
CA GLY A 75 -4.92 -4.02 -7.81
C GLY A 75 -5.19 -4.28 -6.32
N CYS A 76 -6.43 -4.06 -5.85
CA CYS A 76 -6.79 -4.21 -4.44
C CYS A 76 -6.99 -5.66 -3.99
N MET A 77 -7.02 -6.62 -4.92
CA MET A 77 -7.19 -8.06 -4.63
C MET A 77 -8.51 -8.45 -3.95
N ALA A 78 -9.49 -7.54 -3.80
CA ALA A 78 -10.78 -7.87 -3.18
C ALA A 78 -11.50 -9.02 -3.90
N CYS A 79 -11.32 -9.09 -5.22
CA CYS A 79 -11.83 -10.15 -6.06
C CYS A 79 -11.21 -11.52 -5.79
N VAL A 80 -9.96 -11.58 -5.33
CA VAL A 80 -9.28 -12.85 -5.00
C VAL A 80 -9.96 -13.48 -3.80
N SER A 81 -10.18 -12.71 -2.73
CA SER A 81 -10.88 -13.21 -1.55
C SER A 81 -12.36 -13.51 -1.79
N ALA A 82 -13.00 -12.83 -2.75
CA ALA A 82 -14.39 -13.08 -3.11
C ALA A 82 -14.59 -14.29 -4.06
N CYS A 83 -13.51 -14.81 -4.67
CA CYS A 83 -13.61 -15.81 -5.71
C CYS A 83 -13.74 -17.23 -5.11
N PRO A 84 -14.86 -17.94 -5.31
CA PRO A 84 -15.00 -19.32 -4.84
C PRO A 84 -14.10 -20.30 -5.60
N SER A 85 -13.72 -19.96 -6.83
CA SER A 85 -12.80 -20.78 -7.65
C SER A 85 -11.33 -20.58 -7.29
N GLY A 86 -10.99 -19.62 -6.41
CA GLY A 86 -9.61 -19.37 -6.01
C GLY A 86 -8.72 -18.76 -7.10
N VAL A 87 -9.31 -18.07 -8.10
CA VAL A 87 -8.56 -17.43 -9.20
C VAL A 87 -7.50 -16.48 -8.64
N GLN A 88 -6.24 -16.70 -9.03
CA GLN A 88 -5.09 -15.87 -8.64
C GLN A 88 -5.03 -14.58 -9.48
N TYR A 89 -6.10 -13.79 -9.44
CA TYR A 89 -6.24 -12.57 -10.24
C TYR A 89 -5.10 -11.56 -10.00
N GLY A 90 -4.53 -11.54 -8.80
CA GLY A 90 -3.37 -10.71 -8.47
C GLY A 90 -2.14 -10.97 -9.32
N THR A 91 -1.82 -12.24 -9.54
CA THR A 91 -0.74 -12.67 -10.42
C THR A 91 -1.05 -12.26 -11.86
N LEU A 92 -2.27 -12.58 -12.33
CA LEU A 92 -2.74 -12.27 -13.69
C LEU A 92 -2.63 -10.78 -14.03
N ILE A 93 -3.17 -9.89 -13.17
CA ILE A 93 -3.12 -8.45 -13.45
C ILE A 93 -1.70 -7.89 -13.41
N THR A 94 -0.82 -8.45 -12.57
CA THR A 94 0.57 -8.00 -12.46
C THR A 94 1.38 -8.41 -13.70
N GLU A 95 1.25 -9.66 -14.15
CA GLU A 95 1.86 -10.16 -15.40
C GLU A 95 1.33 -9.37 -16.61
N THR A 96 0.01 -9.15 -16.67
CA THR A 96 -0.61 -8.38 -17.76
C THR A 96 -0.11 -6.95 -17.79
N ARG A 97 0.07 -6.28 -16.64
CA ARG A 97 0.62 -4.91 -16.60
C ARG A 97 2.06 -4.83 -17.08
N ALA A 98 2.86 -5.87 -16.84
CA ALA A 98 4.21 -5.93 -17.39
C ALA A 98 4.20 -6.00 -18.93
N GLN A 99 3.27 -6.77 -19.50
CA GLN A 99 3.03 -6.79 -20.94
C GLN A 99 2.57 -5.43 -21.49
N VAL A 100 1.62 -4.78 -20.81
CA VAL A 100 1.14 -3.44 -21.17
C VAL A 100 2.30 -2.44 -21.16
N GLU A 101 3.12 -2.40 -20.10
CA GLU A 101 4.23 -1.44 -20.00
C GLU A 101 5.31 -1.66 -21.08
N ARG A 102 5.52 -2.90 -21.54
CA ARG A 102 6.50 -3.23 -22.59
C ARG A 102 5.98 -3.02 -24.01
N ARG A 103 4.71 -3.37 -24.28
CA ARG A 103 4.16 -3.46 -25.65
C ARG A 103 3.23 -2.30 -26.02
N HIS A 104 2.64 -1.59 -25.06
CA HIS A 104 1.70 -0.50 -25.34
C HIS A 104 2.39 0.87 -25.43
N GLU A 105 2.17 1.57 -26.55
CA GLU A 105 2.64 2.95 -26.70
C GLU A 105 1.68 3.96 -26.06
N ARG A 106 1.97 4.33 -24.82
CA ARG A 106 1.23 5.38 -24.11
C ARG A 106 1.44 6.76 -24.74
N ARG A 107 0.42 7.62 -24.61
CA ARG A 107 0.47 9.04 -24.99
C ARG A 107 1.64 9.75 -24.29
N ARG A 108 2.20 10.76 -24.95
CA ARG A 108 3.41 11.47 -24.48
C ARG A 108 3.26 12.05 -23.08
N TRP A 109 2.09 12.60 -22.77
CA TRP A 109 1.79 13.16 -21.45
C TRP A 109 1.78 12.08 -20.36
N ASP A 110 1.06 10.99 -20.58
CA ASP A 110 0.97 9.88 -19.60
C ASP A 110 2.35 9.27 -19.34
N ARG A 111 3.16 9.13 -20.41
CA ARG A 111 4.55 8.68 -20.31
C ARG A 111 5.39 9.62 -19.46
N ALA A 112 5.28 10.93 -19.67
CA ALA A 112 6.01 11.94 -18.89
C ALA A 112 5.58 11.96 -17.42
N LEU A 113 4.27 11.89 -17.14
CA LEU A 113 3.72 11.84 -15.79
C LEU A 113 4.20 10.58 -15.06
N ARG A 114 4.07 9.40 -15.68
CA ARG A 114 4.58 8.14 -15.11
C ARG A 114 6.08 8.20 -14.88
N ALA A 115 6.87 8.69 -15.84
CA ALA A 115 8.31 8.85 -15.69
C ALA A 115 8.67 9.74 -14.50
N ALA A 116 7.95 10.86 -14.29
CA ALA A 116 8.16 11.74 -13.15
C ALA A 116 7.81 11.06 -11.81
N ILE A 117 6.68 10.35 -11.75
CA ILE A 117 6.25 9.59 -10.57
C ILE A 117 7.31 8.54 -10.21
N PHE A 118 7.71 7.69 -11.16
CA PHE A 118 8.67 6.62 -10.91
C PHE A 118 10.11 7.11 -10.74
N ALA A 119 10.46 8.29 -11.24
CA ALA A 119 11.72 8.94 -10.90
C ALA A 119 11.71 9.50 -9.46
N MET A 120 10.56 9.64 -8.80
CA MET A 120 10.47 10.36 -7.54
C MET A 120 10.18 9.44 -6.35
N PHE A 121 9.06 8.71 -6.38
CA PHE A 121 8.57 7.95 -5.23
C PHE A 121 9.45 6.77 -4.79
N PRO A 122 9.99 5.93 -5.71
CA PRO A 122 10.86 4.81 -5.34
C PRO A 122 12.25 5.22 -4.84
N TYR A 123 12.58 6.50 -4.73
CA TYR A 123 13.91 6.97 -4.38
C TYR A 123 13.90 7.75 -3.04
N PRO A 124 14.18 7.09 -1.90
CA PRO A 124 14.06 7.70 -0.56
C PRO A 124 14.88 8.99 -0.37
N ARG A 125 16.03 9.13 -1.05
CA ARG A 125 16.83 10.37 -1.01
C ARG A 125 16.11 11.54 -1.65
N ARG A 126 15.41 11.31 -2.78
CA ARG A 126 14.61 12.32 -3.48
C ARG A 126 13.36 12.69 -2.66
N MET A 127 12.69 11.69 -2.07
CA MET A 127 11.58 11.90 -1.15
C MET A 127 11.96 12.74 0.07
N ARG A 128 13.10 12.43 0.71
CA ARG A 128 13.62 13.23 1.83
C ARG A 128 13.95 14.66 1.42
N ALA A 129 14.54 14.87 0.24
CA ALA A 129 14.81 16.21 -0.28
C ALA A 129 13.52 17.02 -0.50
N ALA A 130 12.45 16.39 -1.02
CA ALA A 130 11.17 17.07 -1.24
C ALA A 130 10.44 17.51 0.03
N ARG A 131 10.81 16.99 1.21
CA ARG A 131 10.28 17.48 2.49
C ARG A 131 10.61 18.95 2.74
N VAL A 132 11.75 19.44 2.25
CA VAL A 132 12.21 20.82 2.47
C VAL A 132 11.29 21.84 1.80
N PRO A 133 11.07 21.81 0.46
CA PRO A 133 10.13 22.73 -0.18
C PRO A 133 8.70 22.53 0.33
N LEU A 134 8.29 21.30 0.63
CA LEU A 134 6.96 21.05 1.19
C LEU A 134 6.78 21.66 2.59
N ALA A 135 7.79 21.56 3.46
CA ALA A 135 7.77 22.19 4.78
C ALA A 135 7.71 23.72 4.66
N LEU A 136 8.43 24.30 3.69
CA LEU A 136 8.36 25.73 3.42
C LEU A 136 6.95 26.12 2.95
N TYR A 137 6.37 25.38 2.01
CA TYR A 137 5.00 25.58 1.51
C TYR A 137 3.94 25.53 2.62
N GLN A 138 4.07 24.58 3.55
CA GLN A 138 3.15 24.41 4.68
C GLN A 138 3.35 25.50 5.75
N ARG A 139 4.59 25.90 6.05
CA ARG A 139 4.91 26.91 7.09
C ARG A 139 4.59 28.33 6.69
N THR A 140 4.75 28.69 5.41
CA THR A 140 4.46 30.05 4.91
C THR A 140 2.95 30.34 4.85
N GLY A 141 2.09 29.34 5.09
CA GLY A 141 0.65 29.48 4.93
C GLY A 141 0.21 29.56 3.47
N LEU A 142 1.12 29.35 2.51
CA LEU A 142 0.80 29.39 1.09
C LEU A 142 -0.26 28.35 0.71
N LYS A 143 -0.28 27.20 1.39
CA LYS A 143 -1.40 26.24 1.29
C LYS A 143 -2.75 26.93 1.54
N ARG A 144 -2.90 27.64 2.65
CA ARG A 144 -4.16 28.35 2.98
C ARG A 144 -4.52 29.42 1.94
N LEU A 145 -3.53 30.12 1.40
CA LEU A 145 -3.75 31.13 0.35
C LEU A 145 -4.19 30.51 -0.97
N VAL A 146 -3.55 29.42 -1.40
CA VAL A 146 -3.92 28.69 -2.62
C VAL A 146 -5.33 28.13 -2.51
N HIS A 147 -5.71 27.59 -1.35
CA HIS A 147 -7.06 27.10 -1.08
C HIS A 147 -8.10 28.24 -1.05
N ARG A 148 -7.81 29.36 -0.37
CA ARG A 148 -8.73 30.51 -0.30
C ARG A 148 -8.91 31.25 -1.63
N SER A 149 -7.87 31.31 -2.46
CA SER A 149 -7.91 32.01 -3.75
C SER A 149 -8.68 31.25 -4.83
N GLY A 150 -9.01 29.97 -4.61
CA GLY A 150 -9.62 29.11 -5.63
C GLY A 150 -8.69 28.81 -6.81
N LEU A 151 -7.40 29.18 -6.74
CA LEU A 151 -6.43 28.97 -7.81
C LEU A 151 -6.19 27.47 -8.06
N LEU A 152 -6.29 26.65 -7.02
CA LEU A 152 -6.14 25.19 -7.10
C LEU A 152 -7.15 24.57 -8.07
N ASN A 153 -8.39 25.05 -8.09
CA ASN A 153 -9.46 24.53 -8.95
C ASN A 153 -9.22 24.79 -10.44
N LYS A 154 -8.27 25.69 -10.77
CA LYS A 154 -7.86 25.98 -12.16
C LYS A 154 -6.69 25.11 -12.63
N LEU A 155 -6.03 24.39 -11.73
CA LEU A 155 -4.92 23.50 -12.07
C LEU A 155 -5.45 22.16 -12.63
N PRO A 156 -4.64 21.42 -13.41
CA PRO A 156 -4.98 20.06 -13.82
C PRO A 156 -5.29 19.15 -12.62
N ALA A 157 -6.23 18.22 -12.78
CA ALA A 157 -6.69 17.32 -11.71
C ALA A 157 -5.54 16.57 -11.01
N HIS A 158 -4.50 16.18 -11.78
CA HIS A 158 -3.31 15.53 -11.23
C HIS A 158 -2.56 16.42 -10.22
N LEU A 159 -2.43 17.73 -10.48
CA LEU A 159 -1.76 18.66 -9.56
C LEU A 159 -2.62 18.94 -8.33
N GLN A 160 -3.93 19.04 -8.50
CA GLN A 160 -4.87 19.16 -7.38
C GLN A 160 -4.75 17.95 -6.45
N MET A 161 -4.70 16.74 -7.02
CA MET A 161 -4.53 15.51 -6.27
C MET A 161 -3.16 15.44 -5.57
N MET A 162 -2.08 15.83 -6.26
CA MET A 162 -0.75 15.85 -5.63
C MET A 162 -0.69 16.80 -4.42
N GLU A 163 -1.32 17.98 -4.50
CA GLU A 163 -1.37 18.93 -3.38
C GLU A 163 -2.23 18.40 -2.23
N SER A 164 -3.42 17.86 -2.54
CA SER A 164 -4.35 17.37 -1.51
C SER A 164 -3.84 16.15 -0.75
N LEU A 165 -2.99 15.33 -1.38
CA LEU A 165 -2.35 14.17 -0.76
C LEU A 165 -1.11 14.52 0.04
N ALA A 166 -0.60 15.76 -0.04
CA ALA A 166 0.67 16.13 0.56
C ALA A 166 0.59 16.02 2.11
N PRO A 167 1.34 15.08 2.73
CA PRO A 167 1.23 14.85 4.17
C PRO A 167 1.87 16.00 4.96
N PRO A 168 1.44 16.24 6.22
CA PRO A 168 2.07 17.22 7.08
C PRO A 168 3.54 16.83 7.34
N VAL A 169 4.47 17.76 7.12
CA VAL A 169 5.90 17.50 7.35
C VAL A 169 6.21 17.61 8.84
N ARG A 170 6.36 16.44 9.48
CA ARG A 170 6.77 16.32 10.88
C ARG A 170 8.28 16.19 11.01
N ARG A 171 8.83 16.44 12.20
CA ARG A 171 10.24 16.10 12.50
C ARG A 171 10.37 14.58 12.57
N ALA A 172 11.44 14.02 12.00
CA ALA A 172 11.70 12.59 12.08
C ALA A 172 12.48 12.29 13.37
N PRO A 173 11.99 11.38 14.24
CA PRO A 173 12.83 10.81 15.28
C PRO A 173 14.00 10.06 14.63
N ALA A 174 15.21 10.21 15.17
CA ALA A 174 16.35 9.45 14.70
C ALA A 174 16.18 7.98 15.11
N LEU A 175 16.20 7.08 14.13
CA LEU A 175 16.27 5.64 14.35
C LEU A 175 17.74 5.22 14.28
N GLY A 176 18.23 4.60 15.35
CA GLY A 176 19.54 3.96 15.34
C GLY A 176 19.53 2.68 14.51
N HIS A 177 20.72 2.13 14.24
CA HIS A 177 20.86 0.85 13.54
C HIS A 177 20.32 -0.34 14.34
N ARG A 178 20.29 -0.22 15.68
CA ARG A 178 19.79 -1.24 16.57
C ARG A 178 18.96 -0.61 17.68
N VAL A 179 17.83 -1.21 18.02
CA VAL A 179 17.03 -0.87 19.20
C VAL A 179 16.95 -2.13 20.06
N PRO A 180 17.59 -2.15 21.24
CA PRO A 180 17.68 -3.37 22.04
C PRO A 180 16.33 -3.75 22.65
N ALA A 181 16.10 -5.05 22.82
CA ALA A 181 14.96 -5.60 23.53
C ALA A 181 14.88 -5.05 24.97
N ARG A 182 13.67 -4.83 25.46
CA ARG A 182 13.38 -4.56 26.87
C ARG A 182 12.96 -5.85 27.55
N GLY A 183 13.54 -6.15 28.71
CA GLY A 183 13.29 -7.40 29.43
C GLY A 183 13.96 -8.59 28.74
N ARG A 184 13.28 -9.75 28.74
CA ARG A 184 13.81 -10.98 28.14
C ARG A 184 13.82 -10.86 26.61
N ARG A 185 14.96 -11.12 25.98
CA ARG A 185 15.07 -11.22 24.51
C ARG A 185 14.28 -12.43 24.00
N ARG A 186 13.40 -12.20 23.02
CA ARG A 186 12.49 -13.20 22.44
C ARG A 186 12.77 -13.47 20.96
N ALA A 187 13.20 -12.45 20.21
CA ALA A 187 13.54 -12.56 18.79
C ALA A 187 14.47 -11.43 18.36
N VAL A 188 15.14 -11.60 17.21
CA VAL A 188 15.83 -10.54 16.46
C VAL A 188 15.01 -10.22 15.22
N VAL A 189 14.63 -8.96 15.07
CA VAL A 189 13.72 -8.50 14.02
C VAL A 189 14.39 -7.47 13.15
N GLY A 190 14.52 -7.77 11.85
CA GLY A 190 14.94 -6.83 10.84
C GLY A 190 13.78 -5.95 10.39
N MET A 191 13.85 -4.65 10.59
CA MET A 191 12.75 -3.75 10.25
C MET A 191 12.96 -3.07 8.89
N VAL A 192 12.00 -3.26 7.99
CA VAL A 192 11.92 -2.53 6.72
C VAL A 192 11.25 -1.18 6.94
N THR A 193 11.95 -0.09 6.63
CA THR A 193 11.44 1.28 6.90
C THR A 193 10.54 1.85 5.82
N GLY A 194 10.62 1.31 4.59
CA GLY A 194 9.86 1.76 3.42
C GLY A 194 10.29 3.13 2.88
N CYS A 195 10.09 3.38 1.59
CA CYS A 195 10.54 4.63 0.96
C CYS A 195 9.66 5.84 1.31
N VAL A 196 8.35 5.73 1.12
CA VAL A 196 7.36 6.79 1.43
C VAL A 196 7.13 6.88 2.93
N GLN A 197 7.07 5.73 3.61
CA GLN A 197 6.85 5.63 5.05
C GLN A 197 7.99 6.33 5.83
N ASP A 198 9.26 6.05 5.52
CA ASP A 198 10.41 6.73 6.13
C ASP A 198 10.40 8.25 5.87
N ALA A 199 10.05 8.65 4.65
CA ALA A 199 10.08 10.05 4.26
C ALA A 199 8.97 10.88 4.88
N PHE A 200 7.74 10.36 5.04
CA PHE A 200 6.59 11.18 5.44
C PHE A 200 5.90 10.73 6.72
N PHE A 201 6.17 9.52 7.18
CA PHE A 201 5.59 8.94 8.40
C PHE A 201 6.67 8.36 9.34
N PRO A 202 7.75 9.12 9.64
CA PRO A 202 8.85 8.62 10.45
C PRO A 202 8.44 8.23 11.88
N ASP A 203 7.37 8.85 12.41
CA ASP A 203 6.82 8.54 13.73
C ASP A 203 6.26 7.11 13.80
N VAL A 204 5.74 6.57 12.69
CA VAL A 204 5.24 5.20 12.59
C VAL A 204 6.42 4.22 12.68
N ASN A 205 7.52 4.50 11.99
CA ASN A 205 8.73 3.69 12.08
C ASN A 205 9.33 3.73 13.50
N ALA A 206 9.37 4.92 14.10
CA ALA A 206 9.83 5.08 15.48
C ALA A 206 8.95 4.33 16.49
N ALA A 207 7.62 4.40 16.33
CA ALA A 207 6.68 3.62 17.13
C ALA A 207 6.88 2.11 16.92
N THR A 208 7.04 1.66 15.68
CA THR A 208 7.29 0.24 15.34
C THR A 208 8.52 -0.31 16.08
N ALA A 209 9.64 0.42 16.04
CA ALA A 209 10.84 0.00 16.75
C ALA A 209 10.66 -0.02 18.28
N ARG A 210 9.94 0.97 18.84
CA ARG A 210 9.65 1.01 20.28
C ARG A 210 8.75 -0.11 20.75
N ILE A 211 7.67 -0.42 20.03
CA ILE A 211 6.77 -1.50 20.41
C ILE A 211 7.46 -2.86 20.32
N LEU A 212 8.22 -3.12 19.25
CA LEU A 212 8.98 -4.37 19.11
C LEU A 212 9.98 -4.52 20.26
N ALA A 213 10.72 -3.46 20.60
CA ALA A 213 11.62 -3.47 21.74
C ALA A 213 10.89 -3.71 23.07
N ALA A 214 9.74 -3.07 23.29
CA ALA A 214 8.91 -3.29 24.47
C ALA A 214 8.37 -4.72 24.56
N GLU A 215 8.08 -5.35 23.42
CA GLU A 215 7.67 -6.76 23.35
C GLU A 215 8.83 -7.76 23.46
N GLY A 216 10.05 -7.29 23.73
CA GLY A 216 11.22 -8.15 23.93
C GLY A 216 11.99 -8.51 22.65
N CYS A 217 11.79 -7.80 21.54
CA CYS A 217 12.54 -8.01 20.30
C CYS A 217 13.76 -7.10 20.21
N ASP A 218 14.90 -7.66 19.82
CA ASP A 218 16.06 -6.89 19.36
C ASP A 218 15.81 -6.43 17.93
N VAL A 219 15.63 -5.13 17.72
CA VAL A 219 15.32 -4.58 16.39
C VAL A 219 16.61 -4.18 15.68
N VAL A 220 16.83 -4.73 14.49
CA VAL A 220 17.91 -4.40 13.57
C VAL A 220 17.33 -3.59 12.41
N ILE A 221 17.92 -2.43 12.12
CA ILE A 221 17.48 -1.54 11.05
C ILE A 221 18.67 -1.33 10.10
N PRO A 222 18.80 -2.19 9.05
CA PRO A 222 19.89 -2.03 8.09
C PRO A 222 19.85 -0.65 7.44
N PRO A 223 21.00 0.05 7.30
CA PRO A 223 21.02 1.36 6.67
C PRO A 223 20.81 1.28 5.16
N SER A 224 20.32 2.38 4.58
CA SER A 224 20.27 2.54 3.12
C SER A 224 19.48 1.44 2.39
N GLN A 225 18.33 1.04 2.93
CA GLN A 225 17.47 -0.06 2.42
C GLN A 225 16.92 0.15 1.00
N GLY A 226 16.81 1.40 0.54
CA GLY A 226 16.21 1.70 -0.77
C GLY A 226 14.68 1.57 -0.75
N CYS A 227 14.12 1.06 -1.85
CA CYS A 227 12.67 0.85 -2.02
C CYS A 227 12.37 -0.65 -1.99
N CYS A 228 11.16 -1.02 -1.55
CA CYS A 228 10.66 -2.40 -1.57
C CYS A 228 10.26 -2.88 -2.98
N GLY A 229 10.19 -2.00 -3.99
CA GLY A 229 9.79 -2.35 -5.35
C GLY A 229 8.27 -2.37 -5.61
N ALA A 230 7.44 -2.32 -4.57
CA ALA A 230 5.98 -2.47 -4.68
C ALA A 230 5.30 -1.54 -5.69
N LEU A 231 5.66 -0.25 -5.72
CA LEU A 231 5.05 0.68 -6.69
C LEU A 231 5.37 0.29 -8.13
N SER A 232 6.60 -0.15 -8.39
CA SER A 232 7.08 -0.54 -9.71
C SER A 232 6.41 -1.85 -10.15
N GLU A 233 6.35 -2.85 -9.26
CA GLU A 233 5.69 -4.13 -9.53
C GLU A 233 4.21 -3.94 -9.88
N HIS A 234 3.45 -3.27 -9.01
CA HIS A 234 2.01 -3.05 -9.20
C HIS A 234 1.66 -2.25 -10.45
N SER A 235 2.64 -1.56 -11.05
CA SER A 235 2.46 -0.72 -12.24
C SER A 235 3.06 -1.33 -13.52
N GLY A 236 3.51 -2.59 -13.47
CA GLY A 236 4.06 -3.30 -14.62
C GLY A 236 5.55 -3.03 -14.90
N ARG A 237 6.26 -2.31 -14.03
CA ARG A 237 7.69 -1.98 -14.20
C ARG A 237 8.56 -3.10 -13.61
N GLU A 238 8.41 -4.30 -14.16
CA GLU A 238 8.98 -5.57 -13.67
C GLU A 238 10.50 -5.48 -13.39
N GLN A 239 11.30 -5.11 -14.40
CA GLN A 239 12.77 -5.00 -14.25
C GLN A 239 13.22 -4.01 -13.17
N GLU A 240 12.46 -2.92 -12.98
CA GLU A 240 12.75 -1.96 -11.92
C GLU A 240 12.40 -2.53 -10.54
N ALA A 241 11.27 -3.24 -10.44
CA ALA A 241 10.86 -3.92 -9.21
C ALA A 241 11.89 -4.97 -8.79
N GLU A 242 12.36 -5.81 -9.72
CA GLU A 242 13.41 -6.79 -9.46
C GLU A 242 14.71 -6.14 -8.98
N ARG A 243 15.15 -5.04 -9.61
CA ARG A 243 16.35 -4.31 -9.18
C ARG A 243 16.22 -3.80 -7.74
N PHE A 244 15.04 -3.31 -7.37
CA PHE A 244 14.78 -2.90 -5.98
C PHE A 244 14.74 -4.10 -5.02
N ALA A 245 14.14 -5.22 -5.43
CA ALA A 245 14.09 -6.44 -4.64
C ALA A 245 15.50 -7.00 -4.37
N ARG A 246 16.35 -7.13 -5.40
CA ARG A 246 17.76 -7.51 -5.27
C ARG A 246 18.49 -6.61 -4.29
N GLY A 247 18.37 -5.29 -4.49
CA GLY A 247 19.00 -4.30 -3.64
C GLY A 247 18.56 -4.40 -2.18
N LEU A 248 17.29 -4.69 -1.90
CA LEU A 248 16.80 -4.89 -0.53
C LEU A 248 17.33 -6.20 0.08
N LEU A 249 17.32 -7.30 -0.68
CA LEU A 249 17.86 -8.60 -0.26
C LEU A 249 19.34 -8.51 0.13
N ASP A 250 20.14 -7.72 -0.60
CA ASP A 250 21.55 -7.48 -0.27
C ASP A 250 21.73 -6.77 1.07
N ARG A 251 20.83 -5.83 1.41
CA ARG A 251 20.91 -5.10 2.69
C ARG A 251 20.53 -5.95 3.89
N PHE A 252 19.75 -7.00 3.68
CA PHE A 252 19.31 -7.92 4.73
C PHE A 252 20.14 -9.20 4.80
N ALA A 253 21.05 -9.43 3.86
CA ALA A 253 21.88 -10.64 3.80
C ALA A 253 22.71 -10.87 5.07
N GLU A 254 23.26 -9.80 5.65
CA GLU A 254 24.14 -9.85 6.83
C GLU A 254 23.41 -9.52 8.14
N ALA A 255 22.10 -9.26 8.11
CA ALA A 255 21.39 -8.77 9.28
C ALA A 255 21.15 -9.84 10.37
N GLU A 256 21.31 -11.13 10.03
CA GLU A 256 21.07 -12.30 10.92
C GLU A 256 19.82 -12.15 11.80
N VAL A 257 18.66 -12.06 11.12
CA VAL A 257 17.35 -11.84 11.77
C VAL A 257 16.48 -13.08 11.71
N ASP A 258 15.70 -13.30 12.77
CA ASP A 258 14.67 -14.34 12.84
C ASP A 258 13.48 -13.98 11.94
N TYR A 259 13.10 -12.70 11.95
CA TYR A 259 11.98 -12.15 11.18
C TYR A 259 12.36 -10.86 10.46
N VAL A 260 11.71 -10.62 9.33
CA VAL A 260 11.72 -9.33 8.64
C VAL A 260 10.35 -8.68 8.81
N VAL A 261 10.29 -7.57 9.53
CA VAL A 261 9.04 -6.87 9.82
C VAL A 261 8.85 -5.66 8.93
N ILE A 262 7.61 -5.52 8.46
CA ILE A 262 7.13 -4.38 7.68
C ILE A 262 5.86 -3.81 8.32
N ASN A 263 5.67 -2.50 8.21
CA ASN A 263 4.52 -1.76 8.75
C ASN A 263 3.75 -0.99 7.66
N SER A 264 3.88 -1.43 6.41
CA SER A 264 3.15 -0.88 5.28
C SER A 264 2.59 -2.04 4.48
N ALA A 265 1.25 -2.12 4.45
CA ALA A 265 0.51 -3.17 3.77
C ALA A 265 0.98 -3.39 2.32
N GLY A 266 1.19 -2.31 1.57
CA GLY A 266 1.60 -2.36 0.17
C GLY A 266 3.01 -2.93 -0.04
N CYS A 267 3.98 -2.51 0.78
CA CYS A 267 5.30 -3.15 0.72
C CYS A 267 5.22 -4.60 1.19
N GLY A 268 4.50 -4.90 2.28
CA GLY A 268 4.46 -6.25 2.84
C GLY A 268 3.90 -7.29 1.88
N SER A 269 2.86 -6.95 1.11
CA SER A 269 2.34 -7.85 0.06
C SER A 269 3.42 -8.15 -0.98
N THR A 270 4.10 -7.13 -1.53
CA THR A 270 5.19 -7.33 -2.50
C THR A 270 6.37 -8.10 -1.92
N LEU A 271 6.77 -7.85 -0.66
CA LEU A 271 7.89 -8.56 -0.03
C LEU A 271 7.63 -10.07 0.06
N LYS A 272 6.37 -10.49 0.31
CA LYS A 272 5.97 -11.91 0.30
C LYS A 272 5.95 -12.51 -1.12
N GLU A 273 5.80 -11.67 -2.16
CA GLU A 273 5.82 -12.06 -3.58
C GLU A 273 7.21 -12.06 -4.24
N TYR A 274 8.27 -11.71 -3.50
CA TYR A 274 9.65 -11.76 -4.01
C TYR A 274 10.05 -13.10 -4.66
N PRO A 275 9.63 -14.28 -4.16
CA PRO A 275 9.95 -15.56 -4.81
C PRO A 275 9.42 -15.62 -6.24
N ARG A 276 8.20 -15.11 -6.47
CA ARG A 276 7.60 -15.03 -7.81
C ARG A 276 8.33 -13.98 -8.66
N LEU A 277 8.59 -12.80 -8.11
CA LEU A 277 9.24 -11.69 -8.82
C LEU A 277 10.67 -12.04 -9.29
N LEU A 278 11.41 -12.84 -8.51
CA LEU A 278 12.81 -13.19 -8.78
C LEU A 278 12.99 -14.67 -9.17
N ARG A 279 11.91 -15.36 -9.58
CA ARG A 279 11.93 -16.81 -9.89
C ARG A 279 12.90 -17.20 -11.00
N ASP A 280 13.11 -16.31 -11.97
CA ASP A 280 13.97 -16.52 -13.13
C ASP A 280 15.41 -16.03 -12.89
N ASP A 281 15.71 -15.50 -11.69
CA ASP A 281 17.03 -15.00 -11.30
C ASP A 281 17.80 -16.10 -10.53
N PRO A 282 18.80 -16.76 -11.14
CA PRO A 282 19.48 -17.90 -10.51
C PRO A 282 20.29 -17.53 -9.25
N GLU A 283 20.69 -16.26 -9.12
CA GLU A 283 21.42 -15.78 -7.95
C GLU A 283 20.45 -15.46 -6.80
N TYR A 284 19.29 -14.89 -7.12
CA TYR A 284 18.37 -14.35 -6.11
C TYR A 284 17.15 -15.23 -5.80
N ALA A 285 16.76 -16.19 -6.65
CA ALA A 285 15.54 -16.99 -6.45
C ALA A 285 15.49 -17.63 -5.04
N ARG A 286 16.53 -18.38 -4.65
CA ARG A 286 16.60 -18.99 -3.30
C ARG A 286 16.69 -17.95 -2.17
N ARG A 287 17.37 -16.83 -2.42
CA ARG A 287 17.48 -15.74 -1.43
C ARG A 287 16.12 -15.08 -1.19
N ALA A 288 15.33 -14.92 -2.24
CA ALA A 288 13.98 -14.38 -2.21
C ALA A 288 13.02 -15.29 -1.44
N GLU A 289 13.06 -16.60 -1.69
CA GLU A 289 12.30 -17.61 -0.91
C GLU A 289 12.65 -17.54 0.58
N HIS A 290 13.94 -17.59 0.89
CA HIS A 290 14.41 -17.54 2.28
C HIS A 290 14.05 -16.23 2.98
N PHE A 291 14.11 -15.09 2.27
CA PHE A 291 13.67 -13.80 2.80
C PHE A 291 12.17 -13.75 3.03
N ALA A 292 11.37 -14.08 2.01
CA ALA A 292 9.90 -14.00 2.05
C ALA A 292 9.29 -14.89 3.15
N SER A 293 9.86 -16.08 3.40
CA SER A 293 9.40 -16.97 4.48
C SER A 293 9.46 -16.34 5.89
N ARG A 294 10.36 -15.36 6.08
CA ARG A 294 10.57 -14.62 7.34
C ARG A 294 9.85 -13.27 7.37
N VAL A 295 9.26 -12.84 6.26
CA VAL A 295 8.52 -11.58 6.21
C VAL A 295 7.24 -11.71 7.03
N ARG A 296 7.03 -10.77 7.94
CA ARG A 296 5.80 -10.63 8.72
C ARG A 296 5.32 -9.19 8.69
N ASP A 297 4.01 -8.99 8.57
CA ASP A 297 3.46 -7.70 8.96
C ASP A 297 3.65 -7.51 10.47
N ILE A 298 3.82 -6.27 10.90
CA ILE A 298 3.96 -5.97 12.33
C ILE A 298 2.77 -6.50 13.16
N SER A 299 1.54 -6.43 12.66
CA SER A 299 0.37 -6.93 13.39
C SER A 299 0.34 -8.45 13.48
N GLU A 300 0.75 -9.14 12.42
CA GLU A 300 0.92 -10.60 12.35
C GLU A 300 1.96 -11.05 13.38
N LEU A 301 3.17 -10.47 13.36
CA LEU A 301 4.24 -10.85 14.29
C LEU A 301 3.85 -10.61 15.75
N LEU A 302 3.28 -9.44 16.07
CA LEU A 302 2.92 -9.12 17.47
C LEU A 302 1.86 -10.07 18.02
N THR A 303 0.97 -10.55 17.16
CA THR A 303 -0.05 -11.55 17.53
C THR A 303 0.58 -12.93 17.69
N GLU A 304 1.46 -13.36 16.78
CA GLU A 304 2.20 -14.63 16.86
C GLU A 304 3.06 -14.71 18.13
N LEU A 305 3.74 -13.62 18.48
CA LEU A 305 4.52 -13.55 19.71
C LEU A 305 3.60 -13.53 20.94
N GLY A 306 2.50 -12.80 20.89
CA GLY A 306 1.68 -12.50 22.06
C GLY A 306 2.28 -11.37 22.92
N PRO A 307 1.41 -10.53 23.53
CA PRO A 307 1.83 -9.32 24.23
C PRO A 307 2.50 -9.63 25.57
N VAL A 308 3.61 -8.93 25.86
CA VAL A 308 4.30 -8.94 27.15
C VAL A 308 4.41 -7.55 27.76
N ALA A 309 4.40 -6.48 26.95
CA ALA A 309 4.44 -5.13 27.49
C ALA A 309 3.05 -4.73 28.04
N GLU A 310 3.04 -4.06 29.20
CA GLU A 310 1.81 -3.55 29.80
C GLU A 310 1.06 -2.62 28.83
N ARG A 311 -0.26 -2.75 28.77
CA ARG A 311 -1.15 -1.91 27.96
C ARG A 311 -1.93 -0.98 28.88
N HIS A 312 -1.63 0.31 28.84
CA HIS A 312 -2.39 1.29 29.59
C HIS A 312 -3.68 1.69 28.86
N PRO A 313 -4.73 2.13 29.60
CA PRO A 313 -6.00 2.47 29.01
C PRO A 313 -5.95 3.68 28.05
N ILE A 314 -6.68 3.59 26.93
CA ILE A 314 -6.93 4.71 26.02
C ILE A 314 -8.45 4.79 25.77
N PRO A 315 -9.19 5.65 26.49
CA PRO A 315 -10.63 5.82 26.30
C PRO A 315 -10.93 6.58 25.01
N VAL A 316 -10.98 5.87 23.89
CA VAL A 316 -11.24 6.43 22.55
C VAL A 316 -12.00 5.43 21.68
N SER A 317 -12.89 5.94 20.84
CA SER A 317 -13.54 5.13 19.79
C SER A 317 -12.73 5.15 18.50
N VAL A 318 -12.48 3.97 17.94
CA VAL A 318 -11.64 3.74 16.77
C VAL A 318 -12.42 3.06 15.66
N ALA A 319 -12.33 3.59 14.44
CA ALA A 319 -12.71 2.88 13.23
C ALA A 319 -11.46 2.25 12.60
N TYR A 320 -11.51 0.97 12.21
CA TYR A 320 -10.39 0.30 11.55
C TYR A 320 -10.65 0.09 10.07
N HIS A 321 -9.77 0.62 9.21
CA HIS A 321 -9.82 0.39 7.77
C HIS A 321 -8.87 -0.74 7.35
N ASP A 322 -9.48 -1.80 6.79
CA ASP A 322 -8.79 -2.91 6.14
C ASP A 322 -8.05 -2.42 4.89
N ALA A 323 -6.74 -2.18 5.02
CA ALA A 323 -5.88 -1.91 3.88
C ALA A 323 -5.85 -3.14 2.96
N CYS A 324 -6.22 -2.96 1.69
CA CYS A 324 -6.47 -4.07 0.77
C CYS A 324 -5.30 -5.06 0.61
N HIS A 325 -4.06 -4.58 0.55
CA HIS A 325 -2.86 -5.44 0.48
C HIS A 325 -2.52 -6.15 1.79
N LEU A 326 -3.04 -5.70 2.93
CA LEU A 326 -2.93 -6.43 4.19
C LEU A 326 -4.02 -7.51 4.25
N ALA A 327 -5.25 -7.12 3.96
CA ALA A 327 -6.43 -7.94 4.18
C ALA A 327 -6.66 -9.02 3.10
N HIS A 328 -6.38 -8.70 1.84
CA HIS A 328 -6.55 -9.61 0.70
C HIS A 328 -5.23 -10.15 0.18
N GLY A 329 -4.19 -9.30 0.11
CA GLY A 329 -2.87 -9.72 -0.36
C GLY A 329 -2.12 -10.63 0.62
N GLN A 330 -2.19 -10.32 1.91
CA GLN A 330 -1.48 -11.09 2.95
C GLN A 330 -2.41 -11.95 3.82
N GLY A 331 -3.74 -11.80 3.69
CA GLY A 331 -4.71 -12.53 4.52
C GLY A 331 -4.77 -12.10 5.99
N ILE A 332 -4.19 -10.94 6.33
CA ILE A 332 -4.09 -10.45 7.70
C ILE A 332 -5.29 -9.52 7.97
N ARG A 333 -6.24 -9.99 8.79
CA ARG A 333 -7.54 -9.31 9.03
C ARG A 333 -7.91 -9.20 10.51
N SER A 334 -7.78 -10.30 11.25
CA SER A 334 -8.13 -10.35 12.67
C SER A 334 -7.05 -9.73 13.54
N GLN A 335 -5.78 -9.91 13.18
CA GLN A 335 -4.61 -9.53 13.97
C GLN A 335 -4.59 -8.03 14.34
N PRO A 336 -4.82 -7.07 13.42
CA PRO A 336 -4.89 -5.66 13.79
C PRO A 336 -6.02 -5.37 14.80
N ARG A 337 -7.16 -6.05 14.67
CA ARG A 337 -8.32 -5.85 15.54
C ARG A 337 -8.09 -6.45 16.93
N GLU A 338 -7.48 -7.63 17.00
CA GLU A 338 -7.09 -8.28 18.25
C GLU A 338 -6.16 -7.38 19.06
N LEU A 339 -5.12 -6.85 18.42
CA LEU A 339 -4.17 -5.94 19.05
C LEU A 339 -4.83 -4.64 19.55
N LEU A 340 -5.77 -4.08 18.78
CA LEU A 340 -6.52 -2.88 19.20
C LEU A 340 -7.48 -3.17 20.36
N ARG A 341 -8.23 -4.28 20.31
CA ARG A 341 -9.16 -4.70 21.37
C ARG A 341 -8.46 -5.05 22.68
N ALA A 342 -7.18 -5.43 22.63
CA ALA A 342 -6.36 -5.68 23.82
C ALA A 342 -6.02 -4.39 24.61
N ILE A 343 -6.27 -3.19 24.06
CA ILE A 343 -6.04 -1.93 24.75
C ILE A 343 -7.25 -1.61 25.66
N PRO A 344 -7.07 -1.49 26.98
CA PRO A 344 -8.19 -1.16 27.87
C PRO A 344 -8.85 0.17 27.52
N GLY A 345 -10.19 0.23 27.58
CA GLY A 345 -10.95 1.45 27.30
C GLY A 345 -11.05 1.86 25.83
N LEU A 346 -10.35 1.18 24.92
CA LEU A 346 -10.48 1.43 23.48
C LEU A 346 -11.74 0.72 22.95
N GLU A 347 -12.60 1.47 22.27
CA GLU A 347 -13.81 0.95 21.63
C GLU A 347 -13.58 0.80 20.12
N LEU A 348 -13.59 -0.42 19.58
CA LEU A 348 -13.45 -0.64 18.15
C LEU A 348 -14.82 -0.67 17.47
N ARG A 349 -15.03 0.23 16.50
CA ARG A 349 -16.23 0.32 15.67
C ARG A 349 -15.91 -0.13 14.24
N GLU A 350 -16.62 -1.14 13.78
CA GLU A 350 -16.39 -1.67 12.43
C GLU A 350 -16.98 -0.71 11.38
N ILE A 351 -16.19 -0.46 10.34
CA ILE A 351 -16.61 0.34 9.18
C ILE A 351 -17.52 -0.53 8.31
N ASN A 352 -18.60 0.02 7.78
CA ASN A 352 -19.39 -0.68 6.76
C ASN A 352 -18.56 -0.91 5.49
N ARG A 353 -18.56 -2.14 4.97
CA ARG A 353 -17.70 -2.58 3.84
C ARG A 353 -16.24 -2.16 4.05
N PRO A 354 -15.60 -2.64 5.12
CA PRO A 354 -14.27 -2.16 5.53
C PRO A 354 -13.21 -2.40 4.45
N GLU A 355 -13.39 -3.46 3.64
CA GLU A 355 -12.57 -3.84 2.47
C GLU A 355 -12.72 -2.96 1.23
N LEU A 356 -13.75 -2.09 1.15
CA LEU A 356 -13.87 -1.18 0.00
C LEU A 356 -12.57 -0.37 -0.13
N CYS A 357 -11.99 -0.36 -1.33
CA CYS A 357 -10.70 0.28 -1.56
C CYS A 357 -10.79 1.80 -1.26
N CYS A 358 -9.75 2.35 -0.63
CA CYS A 358 -9.68 3.79 -0.37
C CYS A 358 -9.47 4.65 -1.63
N GLY A 359 -9.04 4.06 -2.75
CA GLY A 359 -8.73 4.77 -4.00
C GLY A 359 -7.25 5.11 -4.23
N SER A 360 -6.37 4.90 -3.24
CA SER A 360 -4.94 5.26 -3.38
C SER A 360 -4.18 4.36 -4.36
N ALA A 361 -4.24 3.04 -4.13
CA ALA A 361 -3.61 1.98 -4.95
C ALA A 361 -2.19 2.34 -5.48
N GLY A 362 -1.30 2.71 -4.56
CA GLY A 362 0.07 3.12 -4.89
C GLY A 362 0.09 4.49 -5.55
N VAL A 363 0.14 4.51 -6.89
CA VAL A 363 0.15 5.74 -7.70
C VAL A 363 -1.15 5.95 -8.48
N TYR A 364 -2.14 5.05 -8.30
CA TYR A 364 -3.41 5.10 -9.01
C TYR A 364 -4.12 6.44 -8.84
N ASN A 365 -4.16 6.99 -7.62
CA ASN A 365 -4.77 8.30 -7.39
C ASN A 365 -4.11 9.44 -8.17
N LEU A 366 -2.82 9.36 -8.47
CA LEU A 366 -2.14 10.35 -9.30
C LEU A 366 -2.44 10.18 -10.79
N LEU A 367 -2.68 8.95 -11.23
CA LEU A 367 -2.98 8.63 -12.63
C LEU A 367 -4.48 8.79 -12.96
N ASN A 368 -5.36 8.45 -12.01
CA ASN A 368 -6.81 8.43 -12.12
C ASN A 368 -7.46 9.23 -10.97
N PRO A 369 -7.24 10.55 -10.90
CA PRO A 369 -7.61 11.37 -9.74
C PRO A 369 -9.12 11.42 -9.47
N GLN A 370 -9.95 11.41 -10.52
CA GLN A 370 -11.41 11.42 -10.37
C GLN A 370 -11.91 10.14 -9.69
N THR A 371 -11.60 8.98 -10.26
CA THR A 371 -12.00 7.67 -9.72
C THR A 371 -11.48 7.47 -8.29
N ALA A 372 -10.24 7.86 -8.02
CA ALA A 372 -9.68 7.79 -6.68
C ALA A 372 -10.41 8.71 -5.68
N GLY A 373 -10.82 9.90 -6.13
CA GLY A 373 -11.64 10.83 -5.36
C GLY A 373 -12.98 10.21 -4.97
N GLU A 374 -13.73 9.68 -5.95
CA GLU A 374 -15.03 9.03 -5.73
C GLU A 374 -14.94 7.85 -4.75
N LEU A 375 -13.93 6.98 -4.88
CA LEU A 375 -13.69 5.89 -3.92
C LEU A 375 -13.32 6.40 -2.53
N GLY A 376 -12.49 7.44 -2.48
CA GLY A 376 -12.10 8.10 -1.23
C GLY A 376 -13.29 8.68 -0.49
N ASP A 377 -14.21 9.33 -1.21
CA ASP A 377 -15.44 9.92 -0.65
C ASP A 377 -16.39 8.83 -0.13
N ARG A 378 -16.58 7.74 -0.88
CA ARG A 378 -17.35 6.57 -0.42
C ARG A 378 -16.74 5.96 0.85
N LYS A 379 -15.41 5.83 0.92
CA LYS A 379 -14.73 5.33 2.13
C LYS A 379 -14.88 6.30 3.30
N ALA A 380 -14.71 7.60 3.07
CA ALA A 380 -14.88 8.61 4.12
C ALA A 380 -16.31 8.62 4.68
N ALA A 381 -17.33 8.45 3.83
CA ALA A 381 -18.72 8.29 4.28
C ALA A 381 -18.91 7.09 5.21
N ASN A 382 -18.44 5.90 4.81
CA ASN A 382 -18.53 4.71 5.66
C ASN A 382 -17.77 4.86 6.98
N VAL A 383 -16.66 5.62 6.99
CA VAL A 383 -15.93 5.94 8.23
C VAL A 383 -16.76 6.88 9.11
N ARG A 384 -17.38 7.93 8.55
CA ARG A 384 -18.23 8.88 9.28
C ARG A 384 -19.40 8.18 9.96
N ASP A 385 -20.02 7.21 9.29
CA ASP A 385 -21.17 6.47 9.81
C ASP A 385 -20.85 5.68 11.09
N THR A 386 -19.58 5.41 11.38
CA THR A 386 -19.16 4.77 12.64
C THR A 386 -19.22 5.70 13.85
N GLY A 387 -19.19 7.03 13.63
CA GLY A 387 -19.05 8.03 14.70
C GLY A 387 -17.76 7.90 15.52
N ALA A 388 -16.74 7.19 15.03
CA ALA A 388 -15.48 7.01 15.73
C ALA A 388 -14.65 8.31 15.73
N GLN A 389 -13.88 8.51 16.80
CA GLN A 389 -13.02 9.69 16.95
C GLN A 389 -11.68 9.57 16.23
N LEU A 390 -11.24 8.34 15.94
CA LEU A 390 -9.95 8.03 15.34
C LEU A 390 -10.12 6.98 14.23
N LEU A 391 -9.55 7.24 13.06
CA LEU A 391 -9.38 6.22 12.02
C LEU A 391 -8.00 5.58 12.13
N VAL A 392 -7.96 4.25 12.15
CA VAL A 392 -6.72 3.46 12.13
C VAL A 392 -6.59 2.70 10.82
N THR A 393 -5.41 2.76 10.20
CA THR A 393 -5.07 1.99 9.00
C THR A 393 -3.59 1.64 8.93
N ALA A 394 -3.25 0.55 8.23
CA ALA A 394 -1.90 -0.02 8.17
C ALA A 394 -1.12 0.36 6.88
N ASN A 395 -1.52 1.44 6.19
CA ASN A 395 -0.91 1.80 4.91
C ASN A 395 -0.89 3.32 4.67
N PRO A 396 0.28 3.91 4.35
CA PRO A 396 0.41 5.36 4.21
C PRO A 396 -0.45 5.93 3.08
N GLY A 397 -0.59 5.21 1.97
CA GLY A 397 -1.46 5.61 0.85
C GLY A 397 -2.93 5.73 1.27
N CYS A 398 -3.42 4.78 2.09
CA CYS A 398 -4.77 4.83 2.63
C CYS A 398 -4.96 6.05 3.54
N SER A 399 -4.01 6.31 4.44
CA SER A 399 -4.06 7.48 5.33
C SER A 399 -4.13 8.79 4.55
N MET A 400 -3.30 8.96 3.52
CA MET A 400 -3.29 10.18 2.71
C MET A 400 -4.59 10.36 1.91
N GLN A 401 -5.09 9.30 1.29
CA GLN A 401 -6.28 9.36 0.45
C GLN A 401 -7.57 9.62 1.26
N ILE A 402 -7.73 8.92 2.38
CA ILE A 402 -8.91 9.10 3.23
C ILE A 402 -8.85 10.49 3.88
N ARG A 403 -7.68 10.95 4.34
CA ARG A 403 -7.52 12.32 4.87
C ARG A 403 -7.91 13.37 3.83
N SER A 404 -7.40 13.26 2.61
CA SER A 404 -7.77 14.17 1.51
C SER A 404 -9.28 14.21 1.30
N SER A 405 -9.98 13.09 1.47
CA SER A 405 -11.44 13.02 1.31
C SER A 405 -12.21 13.69 2.46
N PHE A 406 -11.75 13.55 3.70
CA PHE A 406 -12.28 14.33 4.84
C PHE A 406 -12.03 15.84 4.67
N GLU A 407 -10.81 16.23 4.27
CA GLU A 407 -10.47 17.64 4.04
C GLU A 407 -11.35 18.26 2.95
N ARG A 408 -11.66 17.52 1.88
CA ARG A 408 -12.59 17.96 0.81
C ARG A 408 -14.02 18.14 1.30
N SER A 409 -14.50 17.33 2.23
CA SER A 409 -15.84 17.48 2.82
C SER A 409 -15.91 18.58 3.89
N GLY A 410 -14.80 19.28 4.15
CA GLY A 410 -14.73 20.32 5.18
C GLY A 410 -14.61 19.77 6.60
N GLU A 411 -14.33 18.49 6.74
CA GLU A 411 -14.22 17.79 8.02
C GLU A 411 -12.76 17.45 8.33
N GLN A 412 -12.49 17.15 9.60
CA GLN A 412 -11.21 16.62 10.04
C GLN A 412 -11.46 15.38 10.89
N LEU A 413 -10.69 14.32 10.61
CA LEU A 413 -10.69 13.12 11.42
C LEU A 413 -9.24 12.78 11.78
N ALA A 414 -8.99 12.52 13.05
CA ALA A 414 -7.70 12.04 13.51
C ALA A 414 -7.38 10.70 12.84
N MET A 415 -6.13 10.52 12.41
CA MET A 415 -5.70 9.27 11.77
C MET A 415 -4.39 8.78 12.37
N ALA A 416 -4.35 7.48 12.69
CA ALA A 416 -3.16 6.83 13.22
C ALA A 416 -2.88 5.51 12.50
N HIS A 417 -1.62 5.07 12.57
CA HIS A 417 -1.24 3.70 12.28
C HIS A 417 -1.51 2.80 13.50
N THR A 418 -1.81 1.51 13.29
CA THR A 418 -2.03 0.55 14.39
C THR A 418 -0.90 0.59 15.42
N VAL A 419 0.35 0.64 14.97
CA VAL A 419 1.54 0.73 15.83
C VAL A 419 1.62 2.02 16.65
N GLN A 420 1.04 3.13 16.20
CA GLN A 420 1.02 4.38 16.96
C GLN A 420 0.03 4.29 18.12
N VAL A 421 -1.11 3.63 17.91
CA VAL A 421 -2.09 3.38 18.97
C VAL A 421 -1.52 2.42 20.02
N LEU A 422 -0.84 1.36 19.58
CA LEU A 422 -0.13 0.44 20.47
C LEU A 422 1.00 1.13 21.24
N ASP A 423 1.83 1.94 20.56
CA ASP A 423 2.90 2.70 21.22
C ASP A 423 2.36 3.68 22.25
N ALA A 424 1.25 4.36 21.95
CA ALA A 424 0.58 5.24 22.90
C ALA A 424 0.13 4.47 24.15
N SER A 425 -0.47 3.28 23.97
CA SER A 425 -0.97 2.47 25.08
C SER A 425 0.18 1.92 25.93
N ILE A 426 1.25 1.41 25.31
CA ILE A 426 2.43 0.89 26.02
C ILE A 426 3.12 2.00 26.83
N ARG A 427 3.07 3.24 26.35
CA ARG A 427 3.73 4.38 26.99
C ARG A 427 2.84 5.15 27.97
N GLY A 428 1.59 4.74 28.14
CA GLY A 428 0.65 5.44 29.02
C GLY A 428 0.27 6.84 28.50
N LEU A 429 0.31 7.05 27.18
CA LEU A 429 -0.11 8.31 26.58
C LEU A 429 -1.64 8.33 26.49
N GLY A 430 -2.26 9.40 26.99
CA GLY A 430 -3.71 9.59 26.87
C GLY A 430 -4.17 9.76 25.41
N ALA A 431 -5.48 9.63 25.19
CA ALA A 431 -6.12 9.72 23.86
C ALA A 431 -5.78 11.01 23.09
N GLY A 432 -5.53 12.13 23.80
CA GLY A 432 -5.12 13.40 23.19
C GLY A 432 -3.86 13.31 22.33
N SER A 433 -2.95 12.37 22.61
CA SER A 433 -1.75 12.14 21.79
C SER A 433 -2.08 11.61 20.38
N LEU A 434 -3.19 10.88 20.24
CA LEU A 434 -3.68 10.33 18.98
C LEU A 434 -4.66 11.28 18.28
N LEU A 435 -5.46 12.02 19.04
CA LEU A 435 -6.49 12.93 18.52
C LEU A 435 -5.95 14.31 18.11
N GLY A 436 -4.84 14.76 18.71
CA GLY A 436 -4.19 16.04 18.37
C GLY A 436 -3.19 15.97 17.22
N SER A 437 -3.14 14.83 16.51
CA SER A 437 -2.20 14.52 15.43
C SER A 437 -2.63 15.07 14.08
#